data_AF-A0A5C4WRH7-F1
#
_entry.id   AF-A0A5C4WRH7-F1
#
_cell.length_a   1.000
_cell.length_b   1.000
_cell.length_c   1.000
_cell.angle_alpha   90.00
_cell.angle_beta   90.00
_cell.angle_gamma   90.00
#
_symmetry.space_group_name_H-M   'P 1'
#
loop_
_entity.id
_entity.type
_entity.pdbx_description
1 polymer ?
#
loop_
_entity_poly.entity_id
_entity_poly.type
_entity_poly.pdbx_seq_one_letter_code
_entity_poly.pdbx_strand_id
1 'polypeptide(L)'
;MRMRNEAWPAAQPTAWRDQIAVVAIDMSTSEARAVRTALPHPHLAVDHFHAIQAANKVIDLLRRRACYGRRGRAGDPEYGMRRTLLRNWEEIPETRANAMWGSSWPPEAMASRCWPAGWPTNNCAPSIHTSA
;
A
#
# COMPACT_ATOMS: atom_id res chain seq x y z
N MET A 1 21.65 19.18 -5.66
CA MET A 1 20.71 20.34 -5.67
C MET A 1 19.31 19.79 -5.95
N ARG A 2 18.40 19.73 -4.95
CA ARG A 2 17.00 19.34 -5.20
C ARG A 2 16.28 20.55 -5.80
N MET A 3 15.77 20.43 -7.03
CA MET A 3 14.79 21.40 -7.52
C MET A 3 13.58 21.41 -6.59
N ARG A 4 13.05 22.60 -6.29
CA ARG A 4 11.81 22.73 -5.53
C ARG A 4 10.64 22.34 -6.44
N ASN A 5 9.68 21.59 -5.91
CA ASN A 5 8.58 20.99 -6.69
C ASN A 5 7.71 22.06 -7.41
N GLU A 6 7.73 23.31 -6.95
CA GLU A 6 6.98 24.43 -7.56
C GLU A 6 7.65 25.07 -8.79
N ALA A 7 8.94 24.84 -9.03
CA ALA A 7 9.70 25.58 -10.05
C ALA A 7 9.23 25.27 -11.47
N TRP A 8 9.02 23.99 -11.78
CA TRP A 8 8.59 23.58 -13.12
C TRP A 8 7.15 23.99 -13.43
N PRO A 9 6.15 23.78 -12.54
CA PRO A 9 4.78 24.23 -12.81
C PRO A 9 4.70 25.76 -12.93
N ALA A 10 5.46 26.52 -12.13
CA ALA A 10 5.47 27.98 -12.20
C ALA A 10 6.08 28.54 -13.49
N ALA A 11 6.97 27.80 -14.14
CA ALA A 11 7.59 28.18 -15.41
C ALA A 11 6.67 27.98 -16.63
N GLN A 12 5.50 27.35 -16.46
CA GLN A 12 4.59 27.09 -17.56
C GLN A 12 3.79 28.35 -17.96
N PRO A 13 3.40 28.47 -19.25
CA PRO A 13 2.58 29.59 -19.71
C PRO A 13 1.31 29.77 -18.87
N THR A 14 0.95 31.02 -18.57
CA THR A 14 -0.25 31.33 -17.75
C THR A 14 -1.51 30.70 -18.33
N ALA A 15 -1.70 30.79 -19.66
CA ALA A 15 -2.83 30.17 -20.34
C ALA A 15 -2.94 28.65 -20.12
N TRP A 16 -1.81 27.94 -19.91
CA TRP A 16 -1.82 26.52 -19.56
C TRP A 16 -2.16 26.30 -18.08
N ARG A 17 -1.58 27.10 -17.18
CA ARG A 17 -1.83 27.00 -15.73
C ARG A 17 -3.29 27.27 -15.38
N ASP A 18 -3.92 28.21 -16.08
CA ASP A 18 -5.33 28.57 -15.88
C ASP A 18 -6.30 27.43 -16.27
N GLN A 19 -5.85 26.48 -17.10
CA GLN A 19 -6.64 25.32 -17.50
C GLN A 19 -6.53 24.13 -16.53
N ILE A 20 -5.61 24.18 -15.56
CA ILE A 20 -5.45 23.09 -14.59
C ILE A 20 -6.46 23.26 -13.46
N ALA A 21 -7.55 22.50 -13.56
CA ALA A 21 -8.58 22.45 -12.53
C ALA A 21 -8.23 21.50 -11.37
N VAL A 22 -7.61 20.34 -11.66
CA VAL A 22 -7.37 19.28 -10.66
C VAL A 22 -5.94 18.77 -10.75
N VAL A 23 -5.31 18.57 -9.60
CA VAL A 23 -3.98 17.96 -9.48
C VAL A 23 -4.05 16.80 -8.48
N ALA A 24 -3.70 15.60 -8.94
CA ALA A 24 -3.47 14.47 -8.06
C ALA A 24 -2.09 14.62 -7.38
N ILE A 25 -2.03 14.46 -6.05
CA ILE A 25 -0.80 14.58 -5.25
C ILE A 25 -0.59 13.38 -4.35
N ASP A 26 0.67 13.15 -3.96
CA ASP A 26 1.08 12.01 -3.13
C ASP A 26 0.96 12.33 -1.64
N MET A 27 -0.23 12.76 -1.19
CA MET A 27 -0.56 13.17 0.20
C MET A 27 0.53 13.99 0.93
N SER A 28 1.39 14.67 0.18
CA SER A 28 2.57 15.34 0.71
C SER A 28 2.27 16.80 0.95
N THR A 29 2.58 17.28 2.14
CA THR A 29 2.39 18.70 2.49
C THR A 29 3.29 19.61 1.65
N SER A 30 4.48 19.16 1.26
CA SER A 30 5.36 19.93 0.39
C SER A 30 4.83 20.02 -1.04
N GLU A 31 4.23 18.95 -1.57
CA GLU A 31 3.62 18.95 -2.90
C GLU A 31 2.35 19.77 -2.93
N ALA A 32 1.47 19.61 -1.94
CA ALA A 32 0.27 20.43 -1.80
C ALA A 32 0.62 21.92 -1.77
N ARG A 33 1.67 22.29 -1.04
CA ARG A 33 2.17 23.68 -0.99
C ARG A 33 2.72 24.12 -2.34
N ALA A 34 3.54 23.29 -2.99
CA ALA A 34 4.12 23.61 -4.29
C ALA A 34 3.05 23.87 -5.35
N VAL A 35 2.05 22.99 -5.43
CA VAL A 35 0.92 23.12 -6.37
C VAL A 35 0.10 24.38 -6.09
N ARG A 36 -0.25 24.65 -4.83
CA ARG A 36 -0.99 25.87 -4.42
C ARG A 36 -0.20 27.16 -4.67
N THR A 37 1.13 27.08 -4.70
CA THR A 37 1.99 28.24 -4.98
C THR A 37 2.09 28.50 -6.48
N ALA A 38 2.13 27.43 -7.29
CA ALA A 38 2.41 27.54 -8.72
C ALA A 38 1.15 27.71 -9.60
N LEU A 39 0.00 27.20 -9.16
CA LEU A 39 -1.26 27.23 -9.89
C LEU A 39 -2.28 28.16 -9.22
N PRO A 40 -3.10 28.90 -9.99
CA PRO A 40 -3.99 29.92 -9.46
C PRO A 40 -5.18 29.35 -8.67
N HIS A 41 -5.85 28.30 -9.19
CA HIS A 41 -7.07 27.74 -8.60
C HIS A 41 -7.12 26.19 -8.59
N PRO A 42 -6.08 25.47 -8.10
CA PRO A 42 -6.06 24.02 -8.18
C PRO A 42 -6.97 23.38 -7.12
N HIS A 43 -7.82 22.44 -7.54
CA HIS A 43 -8.36 21.41 -6.67
C HIS A 43 -7.33 20.30 -6.48
N LEU A 44 -7.06 19.93 -5.24
CA LEU A 44 -6.14 18.83 -4.93
C LEU A 44 -6.92 17.54 -4.74
N ALA A 45 -6.58 16.52 -5.53
CA ALA A 45 -7.02 15.16 -5.34
C ALA A 45 -5.88 14.34 -4.72
N VAL A 46 -6.21 13.39 -3.86
CA VAL A 46 -5.23 12.42 -3.39
C VAL A 46 -5.12 11.32 -4.42
N ASP A 47 -3.90 10.97 -4.83
CA ASP A 47 -3.68 9.82 -5.69
C ASP A 47 -4.19 8.54 -5.00
N HIS A 48 -5.03 7.77 -5.72
CA HIS A 48 -5.62 6.54 -5.23
C HIS A 48 -4.58 5.51 -4.79
N PHE A 49 -3.44 5.40 -5.48
CA PHE A 49 -2.36 4.51 -5.09
C PHE A 49 -1.88 4.84 -3.68
N HIS A 50 -1.64 6.12 -3.40
CA HIS A 50 -1.19 6.58 -2.09
C HIS A 50 -2.26 6.41 -1.01
N ALA A 51 -3.53 6.70 -1.33
CA ALA A 51 -4.65 6.47 -0.41
C ALA A 51 -4.80 4.99 -0.03
N ILE A 52 -4.82 4.09 -1.02
CA ILE A 52 -4.92 2.64 -0.83
C ILE A 52 -3.70 2.13 -0.05
N GLN A 53 -2.50 2.60 -0.40
CA GLN A 53 -1.28 2.24 0.32
C GLN A 53 -1.34 2.65 1.79
N ALA A 54 -1.86 3.85 2.11
CA ALA A 54 -2.04 4.30 3.49
C ALA A 54 -3.08 3.46 4.25
N ALA A 55 -4.23 3.15 3.62
CA ALA A 55 -5.25 2.28 4.20
C ALA A 55 -4.68 0.89 4.53
N ASN A 56 -3.96 0.27 3.58
CA ASN A 56 -3.31 -1.02 3.77
C ASN A 56 -2.26 -1.00 4.90
N LYS A 57 -1.51 0.11 5.05
CA LYS A 57 -0.58 0.28 6.18
C LYS A 57 -1.30 0.22 7.53
N VAL A 58 -2.47 0.85 7.65
CA VAL A 58 -3.27 0.85 8.89
C VAL A 58 -3.85 -0.54 9.15
N ILE A 59 -4.48 -1.17 8.15
CA ILE A 59 -5.04 -2.53 8.28
C ILE A 59 -3.96 -3.52 8.71
N ASP A 60 -2.78 -3.48 8.10
CA ASP A 60 -1.66 -4.34 8.48
C ASP A 60 -1.20 -4.08 9.91
N LEU A 61 -1.17 -2.82 10.37
CA LEU A 61 -0.84 -2.50 11.76
C LEU A 61 -1.85 -3.12 12.71
N LEU A 62 -3.14 -2.98 12.42
CA LEU A 62 -4.24 -3.51 13.23
C LEU A 62 -4.21 -5.03 13.29
N ARG A 63 -4.12 -5.71 12.14
CA ARG A 63 -3.99 -7.17 12.06
C ARG A 63 -2.83 -7.66 12.92
N ARG A 64 -1.65 -7.05 12.77
CA ARG A 64 -0.46 -7.45 13.56
C ARG A 64 -0.63 -7.20 15.05
N ARG A 65 -1.24 -6.08 15.47
CA ARG A 65 -1.51 -5.83 16.89
C ARG A 65 -2.51 -6.81 17.47
N ALA A 66 -3.55 -7.17 16.73
CA ALA A 66 -4.52 -8.18 17.15
C ALA A 66 -3.88 -9.56 17.32
N CYS A 67 -3.02 -9.98 16.39
CA CYS A 67 -2.33 -11.27 16.44
C CYS A 67 -1.25 -11.36 17.54
N TYR A 68 -0.53 -10.26 17.79
CA TYR A 68 0.75 -10.32 18.51
C TYR A 68 0.83 -9.43 19.75
N GLY A 69 -0.16 -8.55 19.98
CA GLY A 69 -0.12 -7.51 21.01
C GLY A 69 0.95 -6.43 20.79
N ARG A 70 1.68 -6.49 19.67
CA ARG A 70 2.82 -5.61 19.36
C ARG A 70 2.91 -5.32 17.85
N ARG A 71 3.81 -4.41 17.47
CA ARG A 71 4.18 -4.23 16.06
C ARG A 71 4.92 -5.47 15.56
N GLY A 72 4.54 -5.98 14.39
CA GLY A 72 5.23 -7.13 13.79
C GLY A 72 6.69 -6.83 13.41
N ARG A 73 7.54 -7.84 13.52
CA ARG A 73 9.01 -7.79 13.38
C ARG A 73 9.50 -8.85 12.40
N ALA A 74 10.79 -8.79 12.06
CA ALA A 74 11.46 -9.87 11.34
C ALA A 74 11.28 -11.19 12.11
N GLY A 75 10.78 -12.22 11.44
CA GLY A 75 10.42 -13.51 12.03
C GLY A 75 8.91 -13.78 12.08
N ASP A 76 8.07 -12.74 12.11
CA ASP A 76 6.62 -12.94 12.02
C ASP A 76 6.24 -13.32 10.56
N PRO A 77 5.49 -14.40 10.32
CA PRO A 77 5.11 -14.84 8.97
C PRO A 77 4.47 -13.74 8.12
N GLU A 78 3.57 -12.94 8.71
CA GLU A 78 2.87 -11.83 8.06
C GLU A 78 3.84 -10.69 7.71
N TYR A 79 4.87 -10.47 8.53
CA TYR A 79 5.90 -9.46 8.23
C TYR A 79 6.77 -9.90 7.06
N GLY A 80 7.13 -11.19 6.97
CA GLY A 80 7.84 -11.78 5.84
C GLY A 80 7.04 -11.72 4.54
N MET A 81 5.76 -12.08 4.59
CA MET A 81 4.90 -12.09 3.40
C MET A 81 4.62 -10.69 2.87
N ARG A 82 4.28 -9.72 3.73
CA ARG A 82 4.13 -8.32 3.33
C ARG A 82 5.36 -7.80 2.59
N ARG A 83 6.57 -8.11 3.07
CA ARG A 83 7.81 -7.67 2.42
C ARG A 83 8.07 -8.34 1.08
N THR A 84 7.51 -9.53 0.86
CA THR A 84 7.58 -10.26 -0.41
C THR A 84 6.59 -9.67 -1.41
N LEU A 85 5.33 -9.47 -1.00
CA LEU A 85 4.27 -8.89 -1.84
C LEU A 85 4.49 -7.43 -2.25
N LEU A 86 5.34 -6.70 -1.52
CA LEU A 86 5.73 -5.32 -1.85
C LEU A 86 6.95 -5.23 -2.78
N ARG A 87 7.50 -6.36 -3.24
CA ARG A 87 8.58 -6.39 -4.23
C ARG A 87 8.02 -6.64 -5.61
N ASN A 88 8.72 -6.12 -6.62
CA ASN A 88 8.47 -6.51 -8.00
C ASN A 88 8.80 -7.98 -8.19
N TRP A 89 8.09 -8.64 -9.11
CA TRP A 89 8.22 -10.08 -9.35
C TRP A 89 9.66 -10.47 -9.69
N GLU A 90 10.36 -9.64 -10.48
CA GLU A 90 11.75 -9.87 -10.89
C GLU A 90 12.75 -9.78 -9.72
N GLU A 91 12.36 -9.17 -8.60
CA GLU A 91 13.20 -8.97 -7.42
C GLU A 91 12.93 -9.96 -6.28
N ILE A 92 12.03 -10.92 -6.51
CA ILE A 92 11.69 -11.95 -5.52
C ILE A 92 12.60 -13.17 -5.77
N PRO A 93 13.48 -13.52 -4.82
CA PRO A 93 14.25 -14.76 -4.92
C PRO A 93 13.31 -15.96 -4.96
N GLU A 94 13.64 -16.96 -5.78
CA GLU A 94 12.83 -18.18 -5.95
C GLU A 94 12.56 -18.89 -4.62
N THR A 95 13.53 -18.90 -3.70
CA THR A 95 13.35 -19.43 -2.34
C THR A 95 12.23 -18.73 -1.55
N ARG A 96 12.07 -17.42 -1.75
CA ARG A 96 11.05 -16.60 -1.09
C ARG A 96 9.71 -16.69 -1.81
N ALA A 97 9.70 -16.82 -3.15
CA ALA A 97 8.49 -17.11 -3.92
C ALA A 97 7.90 -18.48 -3.55
N ASN A 98 8.74 -19.51 -3.48
CA ASN A 98 8.35 -20.87 -3.08
C ASN A 98 7.87 -20.94 -1.63
N ALA A 99 8.48 -20.17 -0.71
CA ALA A 99 7.96 -20.07 0.65
C ALA A 99 6.56 -19.42 0.72
N MET A 100 6.23 -18.53 -0.23
CA MET A 100 4.93 -17.86 -0.29
C MET A 100 3.84 -18.75 -0.91
N TRP A 101 4.17 -19.48 -1.99
CA TRP A 101 3.20 -20.24 -2.78
C TRP A 101 3.23 -21.76 -2.54
N GLY A 102 4.26 -22.27 -1.87
CA GLY A 102 4.67 -23.67 -2.00
C GLY A 102 3.98 -24.69 -1.12
N SER A 103 3.59 -24.40 0.14
CA SER A 103 2.85 -25.39 1.00
C SER A 103 2.81 -25.12 2.52
N SER A 104 3.54 -24.16 3.09
CA SER A 104 3.58 -23.98 4.57
C SER A 104 2.76 -22.81 5.10
N TRP A 105 1.68 -22.47 4.40
CA TRP A 105 0.68 -21.54 4.93
C TRP A 105 -0.25 -22.31 5.87
N PRO A 106 -0.37 -21.96 7.16
CA PRO A 106 -1.42 -22.49 8.00
C PRO A 106 -2.48 -21.38 8.10
N PRO A 107 -3.39 -21.24 7.12
CA PRO A 107 -4.48 -20.28 7.23
C PRO A 107 -5.23 -20.54 8.55
N GLU A 108 -5.33 -21.80 8.98
CA GLU A 108 -5.87 -22.21 10.26
C GLU A 108 -5.02 -21.77 11.47
N ALA A 109 -3.71 -22.04 11.52
CA ALA A 109 -2.92 -21.67 12.70
C ALA A 109 -2.73 -20.15 12.83
N MET A 110 -2.71 -19.42 11.72
CA MET A 110 -2.68 -17.96 11.73
C MET A 110 -4.06 -17.38 12.09
N ALA A 111 -5.15 -17.91 11.52
CA ALA A 111 -6.51 -17.51 11.89
C ALA A 111 -6.79 -17.78 13.37
N SER A 112 -6.41 -18.95 13.89
CA SER A 112 -6.60 -19.33 15.30
C SER A 112 -5.83 -18.45 16.27
N ARG A 113 -4.73 -17.84 15.82
CA ARG A 113 -3.87 -16.96 16.62
C ARG A 113 -4.27 -15.50 16.56
N CYS A 114 -4.84 -15.09 15.42
CA CYS A 114 -5.18 -13.70 15.11
C CYS A 114 -6.66 -13.36 15.30
N TRP A 115 -7.54 -14.36 15.34
CA TRP A 115 -8.98 -14.19 15.45
C TRP A 115 -9.58 -14.98 16.61
N PRO A 116 -10.59 -14.42 17.30
CA PRO A 116 -11.32 -15.14 18.34
C PRO A 116 -12.01 -16.39 17.79
N ALA A 117 -12.22 -17.39 18.65
CA ALA A 117 -13.06 -18.53 18.34
C ALA A 117 -14.45 -18.05 17.86
N GLY A 118 -14.90 -18.51 16.69
CA GLY A 118 -16.20 -18.16 16.10
C GLY A 118 -16.18 -17.13 14.96
N TRP A 119 -15.01 -16.62 14.54
CA TRP A 119 -14.91 -15.78 13.34
C TRP A 119 -14.96 -16.64 12.05
N PRO A 120 -15.66 -16.20 10.98
CA PRO A 120 -15.80 -16.99 9.76
C PRO A 120 -14.44 -17.12 9.04
N THR A 121 -13.84 -18.31 9.09
CA THR A 121 -12.57 -18.65 8.41
C THR A 121 -12.75 -18.99 6.93
N ASN A 122 -13.99 -19.03 6.44
CA ASN A 122 -14.37 -19.64 5.17
C ASN A 122 -14.43 -18.69 3.96
N ASN A 123 -14.12 -17.40 4.10
CA ASN A 123 -14.21 -16.44 2.98
C ASN A 123 -12.87 -16.03 2.34
N CYS A 124 -11.74 -16.65 2.69
CA CYS A 124 -10.43 -16.30 2.13
C CYS A 124 -9.64 -17.44 1.48
N ALA A 125 -10.18 -18.66 1.41
CA ALA A 125 -9.60 -19.68 0.55
C ALA A 125 -10.14 -19.49 -0.87
N PRO A 126 -9.32 -19.22 -1.90
CA PRO A 126 -9.80 -19.35 -3.27
C PRO A 126 -10.15 -20.83 -3.45
N SER A 127 -11.42 -21.12 -3.67
CA SER A 127 -11.86 -22.43 -4.14
C SER A 127 -11.28 -22.64 -5.54
N ILE A 128 -10.07 -23.19 -5.60
CA ILE A 128 -9.47 -23.67 -6.83
C ILE A 128 -10.30 -24.88 -7.26
N HIS A 129 -11.32 -24.64 -8.09
CA HIS A 129 -12.03 -25.71 -8.77
C HIS A 129 -11.10 -26.28 -9.86
N THR A 130 -10.35 -27.32 -9.52
CA THR A 130 -9.77 -28.21 -10.54
C THR A 130 -10.90 -29.01 -11.15
N SER A 131 -11.31 -28.62 -12.36
CA SER A 131 -12.11 -29.47 -13.24
C SER A 131 -11.16 -30.50 -13.86
N ALA A 132 -11.61 -31.76 -13.85
CA ALA A 132 -10.88 -32.94 -14.31
C ALA A 132 -10.59 -32.94 -15.82
#